data_AF-A0A7R9E0W9-F1
#
_entry.id   AF-A0A7R9E0W9-F1
#
_cell.length_a   1.000
_cell.length_b   1.000
_cell.length_c   1.000
_cell.angle_alpha   90.00
_cell.angle_beta   90.00
_cell.angle_gamma   90.00
#
_symmetry.space_group_name_H-M   'P 1'
#
loop_
_entity.id
_entity.type
_entity.pdbx_description
1 polymer ?
#
loop_
_entity_poly.entity_id
_entity_poly.type
_entity_poly.pdbx_seq_one_letter_code
_entity_poly.pdbx_strand_id
1 'polypeptide(L)'
;MKHFTLSTVLVVALLLGTGIVRSLPVDTGDDLGTIIFSSVCGKYFTLSTVLVVALLLSTGLVRSLPVDTGDDLGTIIFSSVLFRHGDRAPTGTYPNDIYNDEAKYWPRGYGQLSNIGEEQHFKQGSFFRKRYNHILPETYNVNDLYVRSSNIDRTLASARAHLAGLYPPTEQNLAQPNINFQVIPIHTTALLNDKVKYLHT
;
A
#
# COMPACT_ATOMS: atom_id res chain seq x y z
N MET A 1 -3.94 -2.14 17.50
CA MET A 1 -3.65 -0.71 17.26
C MET A 1 -4.28 -0.29 15.95
N LYS A 2 -5.42 0.42 16.06
CA LYS A 2 -5.95 1.51 15.23
C LYS A 2 -5.67 1.52 13.70
N HIS A 3 -6.73 1.43 12.90
CA HIS A 3 -7.21 2.52 12.02
C HIS A 3 -8.60 2.14 11.47
N PHE A 4 -9.65 2.48 12.22
CA PHE A 4 -11.03 2.55 11.73
C PHE A 4 -11.26 4.00 11.32
N THR A 5 -11.48 4.25 10.02
CA THR A 5 -11.82 5.58 9.50
C THR A 5 -13.25 5.94 9.87
N LEU A 6 -13.37 6.95 10.74
CA LEU A 6 -14.59 7.73 10.97
C LEU A 6 -15.09 8.31 9.63
N SER A 7 -16.17 7.78 9.09
CA SER A 7 -17.01 8.54 8.16
C SER A 7 -18.46 8.03 8.16
N THR A 8 -19.03 7.79 9.33
CA THR A 8 -20.50 7.76 9.50
C THR A 8 -20.87 7.99 10.97
N VAL A 9 -20.40 9.10 11.53
CA VAL A 9 -20.94 9.61 12.79
C VAL A 9 -22.02 10.63 12.43
N LEU A 10 -23.23 10.38 12.94
CA LEU A 10 -24.24 11.39 13.27
C LEU A 10 -24.98 12.07 12.10
N VAL A 11 -26.16 11.54 11.73
CA VAL A 11 -27.48 12.22 11.84
C VAL A 11 -28.56 11.14 11.70
N VAL A 12 -28.85 10.40 12.77
CA VAL A 12 -30.14 9.70 12.93
C VAL A 12 -30.61 10.00 14.34
N ALA A 13 -31.04 11.23 14.55
CA ALA A 13 -31.77 11.68 15.72
C ALA A 13 -32.69 12.83 15.29
N LEU A 14 -33.93 12.82 15.80
CA LEU A 14 -35.09 13.69 15.48
C LEU A 14 -35.86 13.18 14.25
N LEU A 15 -37.05 12.57 14.36
CA LEU A 15 -38.20 12.96 15.17
C LEU A 15 -39.06 11.72 15.55
N LEU A 16 -38.74 11.07 16.66
CA LEU A 16 -39.76 10.33 17.41
C LEU A 16 -40.46 11.35 18.31
N GLY A 17 -41.50 11.99 17.78
CA GLY A 17 -42.39 12.85 18.55
C GLY A 17 -43.26 12.01 19.48
N THR A 18 -42.70 11.58 20.62
CA THR A 18 -43.47 11.00 21.72
C THR A 18 -43.98 12.09 22.65
N GLY A 19 -45.24 11.95 23.04
CA GLY A 19 -46.09 13.00 23.57
C GLY A 19 -45.75 13.55 24.95
N ILE A 20 -46.30 14.74 25.21
CA ILE A 20 -46.54 15.27 26.54
C ILE A 20 -47.93 15.92 26.52
N VAL A 21 -48.89 15.28 27.19
CA VAL A 21 -50.01 15.97 27.86
C VAL A 21 -50.20 15.30 29.22
N ARG A 22 -49.69 15.95 30.28
CA ARG A 22 -50.18 15.86 31.68
C ARG A 22 -51.57 16.52 31.72
N SER A 23 -52.56 16.21 32.57
CA SER A 23 -52.59 15.84 33.99
C SER A 23 -54.03 15.41 34.43
N LEU A 24 -54.11 14.45 35.37
CA LEU A 24 -55.00 14.17 36.54
C LEU A 24 -56.26 15.06 36.81
N PRO A 25 -57.30 14.67 37.62
CA PRO A 25 -57.66 13.38 38.27
C PRO A 25 -59.17 12.96 38.17
N VAL A 26 -59.57 11.80 38.75
CA VAL A 26 -60.88 11.43 39.40
C VAL A 26 -62.15 11.49 38.52
N ASP A 27 -63.18 10.63 38.54
CA ASP A 27 -63.54 9.30 39.07
C ASP A 27 -64.84 8.92 38.31
N THR A 28 -65.05 7.62 38.13
CA THR A 28 -66.22 6.83 37.67
C THR A 28 -67.44 7.47 36.97
N GLY A 29 -67.82 6.90 35.83
CA GLY A 29 -69.19 6.93 35.31
C GLY A 29 -69.30 6.96 33.78
N ASP A 30 -69.35 5.78 33.17
CA ASP A 30 -70.05 5.40 31.92
C ASP A 30 -70.31 6.47 30.85
N ASP A 31 -69.55 6.43 29.74
CA ASP A 31 -70.07 6.21 28.37
C ASP A 31 -69.02 6.50 27.27
N LEU A 32 -69.14 5.73 26.18
CA LEU A 32 -68.17 5.57 25.09
C LEU A 32 -67.94 6.84 24.24
N GLY A 33 -66.79 7.50 24.46
CA GLY A 33 -66.27 8.56 23.59
C GLY A 33 -65.40 8.00 22.44
N THR A 34 -65.92 8.08 21.21
CA THR A 34 -65.19 7.76 19.97
C THR A 34 -64.02 8.74 19.74
N ILE A 35 -62.78 8.24 19.69
CA ILE A 35 -61.60 9.04 19.31
C ILE A 35 -61.43 9.01 17.78
N ILE A 36 -61.70 10.14 17.12
CA ILE A 36 -61.39 10.35 15.71
C ILE A 36 -59.88 10.52 15.56
N PHE A 37 -59.18 9.47 15.12
CA PHE A 37 -57.78 9.58 14.71
C PHE A 37 -57.72 10.33 13.37
N SER A 38 -57.15 11.54 13.40
CA SER A 38 -57.04 12.40 12.22
C SER A 38 -56.22 11.74 11.09
N SER A 39 -56.84 11.67 9.91
CA SER A 39 -56.32 11.08 8.65
C SER A 39 -55.05 11.77 8.10
N VAL A 40 -54.62 12.87 8.72
CA VAL A 40 -53.50 13.70 8.27
C VAL A 40 -52.15 13.03 8.58
N CYS A 41 -52.02 12.36 9.73
CA CYS A 41 -50.76 11.74 10.16
C CYS A 41 -50.33 10.56 9.26
N GLY A 42 -51.29 9.78 8.76
CA GLY A 42 -51.02 8.61 7.90
C GLY A 42 -50.42 8.96 6.53
N LYS A 43 -50.82 10.09 5.92
CA LYS A 43 -50.33 10.50 4.58
C LYS A 43 -48.89 11.01 4.60
N TYR A 44 -48.49 11.73 5.65
CA TYR A 44 -47.10 12.20 5.79
C TYR A 44 -46.15 11.06 6.19
N PHE A 45 -46.63 10.08 6.95
CA PHE A 45 -45.88 8.88 7.30
C PHE A 45 -45.61 7.98 6.09
N THR A 46 -46.61 7.77 5.22
CA THR A 46 -46.43 7.00 3.98
C THR A 46 -45.56 7.74 2.95
N LEU A 47 -45.69 9.06 2.83
CA LEU A 47 -44.86 9.83 1.89
C LEU A 47 -43.39 9.86 2.32
N SER A 48 -43.11 10.04 3.62
CA SER A 48 -41.75 10.03 4.17
C SER A 48 -41.07 8.66 4.00
N THR A 49 -41.78 7.58 4.30
CA THR A 49 -41.24 6.22 4.14
C THR A 49 -40.96 5.88 2.67
N VAL A 50 -41.84 6.28 1.73
CA VAL A 50 -41.60 6.14 0.29
C VAL A 50 -40.37 6.94 -0.16
N LEU A 51 -40.19 8.16 0.34
CA LEU A 51 -39.04 9.00 -0.02
C LEU A 51 -37.73 8.40 0.49
N VAL A 52 -37.71 7.87 1.73
CA VAL A 52 -36.54 7.19 2.32
C VAL A 52 -36.21 5.92 1.53
N VAL A 53 -37.20 5.10 1.17
CA VAL A 53 -36.99 3.90 0.36
C VAL A 53 -36.46 4.26 -1.04
N ALA A 54 -36.99 5.31 -1.67
CA ALA A 54 -36.49 5.79 -2.96
C ALA A 54 -35.04 6.29 -2.87
N LEU A 55 -34.67 7.00 -1.80
CA LEU A 55 -33.29 7.43 -1.53
C LEU A 55 -32.35 6.24 -1.31
N LEU A 56 -32.77 5.23 -0.53
CA LEU A 56 -31.99 4.01 -0.30
C LEU A 56 -31.81 3.18 -1.58
N LEU A 57 -32.86 3.08 -2.42
CA LEU A 57 -32.79 2.42 -3.72
C LEU A 57 -31.90 3.17 -4.71
N SER A 58 -31.97 4.51 -4.73
CA SER A 58 -31.12 5.34 -5.61
C SER A 58 -29.63 5.24 -5.25
N THR A 59 -29.30 5.25 -3.95
CA THR A 59 -27.91 5.10 -3.48
C THR A 59 -27.38 3.68 -3.69
N GLY A 60 -28.23 2.65 -3.55
CA GLY A 60 -27.89 1.27 -3.91
C GLY A 60 -27.65 1.07 -5.41
N LEU A 61 -28.44 1.74 -6.26
CA LEU A 61 -28.31 1.69 -7.71
C LEU A 61 -27.03 2.40 -8.20
N VAL A 62 -26.71 3.57 -7.63
CA VAL A 62 -25.48 4.32 -7.96
C VAL A 62 -24.21 3.52 -7.60
N ARG A 63 -24.25 2.71 -6.54
CA ARG A 63 -23.14 1.82 -6.15
C ARG A 63 -22.96 0.60 -7.05
N SER A 64 -23.97 0.25 -7.84
CA SER A 64 -23.99 -0.97 -8.66
C SER A 64 -23.68 -0.72 -10.12
N LEU A 65 -23.47 0.54 -10.52
CA LEU A 65 -22.97 0.86 -11.85
C LEU A 65 -21.50 0.46 -11.90
N PRO A 66 -21.11 -0.44 -12.81
CA PRO A 66 -19.70 -0.64 -13.10
C PRO A 66 -19.17 0.72 -13.56
N VAL A 67 -18.27 1.31 -12.77
CA VAL A 67 -17.42 2.39 -13.26
C VAL A 67 -16.51 1.72 -14.27
N ASP A 68 -16.90 1.77 -15.53
CA ASP A 68 -15.99 1.50 -16.63
C ASP A 68 -14.93 2.60 -16.55
N THR A 69 -13.80 2.26 -15.93
CA THR A 69 -12.71 3.23 -15.79
C THR A 69 -12.12 3.59 -17.14
N GLY A 70 -12.47 2.92 -18.25
CA GLY A 70 -12.18 3.33 -19.64
C GLY A 70 -10.71 3.56 -20.00
N ASP A 71 -9.83 3.50 -19.01
CA ASP A 71 -8.42 3.74 -19.12
C ASP A 71 -7.77 2.40 -19.51
N ASP A 72 -7.96 2.03 -20.78
CA ASP A 72 -6.98 1.17 -21.45
C ASP A 72 -5.67 1.97 -21.57
N LEU A 73 -4.92 2.02 -20.47
CA LEU A 73 -3.58 2.63 -20.40
C LEU A 73 -2.56 1.84 -21.23
N GLY A 74 -3.00 0.78 -21.91
CA GLY A 74 -2.18 -0.13 -22.69
C GLY A 74 -1.42 -1.13 -21.82
N THR A 75 -0.64 -1.96 -22.50
CA THR A 75 0.24 -2.96 -21.88
C THR A 75 1.65 -2.40 -21.73
N ILE A 76 2.25 -2.57 -20.55
CA ILE A 76 3.67 -2.25 -20.36
C ILE A 76 4.48 -3.25 -21.19
N ILE A 77 5.32 -2.75 -22.09
CA ILE A 77 6.25 -3.56 -22.90
C ILE A 77 7.71 -3.41 -22.50
N PHE A 78 8.03 -2.38 -21.70
CA PHE A 78 9.39 -2.09 -21.23
C PHE A 78 9.36 -1.26 -19.95
N SER A 79 10.32 -1.50 -19.06
CA SER A 79 10.50 -0.72 -17.82
C SER A 79 11.98 -0.46 -17.59
N SER A 80 12.33 0.78 -17.27
CA SER A 80 13.67 1.17 -16.83
C SER A 80 13.59 1.74 -15.42
N VAL A 81 14.38 1.19 -14.50
CA VAL A 81 14.37 1.59 -13.10
C VAL A 81 15.77 2.02 -12.68
N LEU A 82 15.86 3.21 -12.10
CA LEU A 82 17.06 3.72 -11.46
C LEU A 82 16.78 3.86 -9.95
N PHE A 83 17.61 3.23 -9.13
CA PHE A 83 17.49 3.32 -7.68
C PHE A 83 18.85 3.57 -7.02
N ARG A 84 18.81 4.20 -5.85
CA ARG A 84 19.98 4.37 -4.99
C ARG A 84 20.30 3.07 -4.27
N HIS A 85 21.56 2.90 -3.84
CA HIS A 85 21.93 1.89 -2.87
C HIS A 85 21.08 1.98 -1.58
N GLY A 86 21.01 0.88 -0.82
CA GLY A 86 20.30 0.83 0.45
C GLY A 86 21.03 1.55 1.59
N ASP A 87 20.51 1.43 2.79
CA ASP A 87 21.16 1.91 4.01
C ASP A 87 22.63 1.43 4.13
N ARG A 88 23.50 2.31 4.62
CA ARG A 88 24.96 2.09 4.64
C ARG A 88 25.62 2.80 5.81
N ALA A 89 26.83 2.35 6.14
CA ALA A 89 27.74 3.11 6.99
C ALA A 89 28.11 4.48 6.37
N PRO A 90 28.49 5.49 7.18
CA PRO A 90 29.03 6.75 6.68
C PRO A 90 30.28 6.49 5.84
N THR A 91 30.57 7.34 4.85
CA THR A 91 31.73 7.19 3.95
C THR A 91 33.04 7.73 4.54
N GLY A 92 32.94 8.31 5.72
CA GLY A 92 34.00 8.98 6.46
C GLY A 92 33.38 9.75 7.60
N THR A 93 34.21 10.33 8.45
CA THR A 93 33.76 11.07 9.62
C THR A 93 34.49 12.42 9.75
N TYR A 94 34.01 13.26 10.67
CA TYR A 94 34.62 14.55 11.01
C TYR A 94 35.55 14.41 12.24
N PRO A 95 36.52 15.32 12.45
CA PRO A 95 37.61 15.12 13.41
C PRO A 95 37.20 14.79 14.85
N ASN A 96 36.08 15.34 15.34
CA ASN A 96 35.63 15.19 16.73
C ASN A 96 34.39 14.28 16.86
N ASP A 97 34.18 13.35 15.93
CA ASP A 97 33.10 12.37 16.03
C ASP A 97 33.40 11.33 17.10
N ILE A 98 32.46 11.15 18.04
CA ILE A 98 32.55 10.14 19.10
C ILE A 98 32.34 8.71 18.57
N TYR A 99 31.90 8.56 17.32
CA TYR A 99 31.69 7.29 16.62
C TYR A 99 32.76 7.01 15.54
N ASN A 100 33.93 7.62 15.66
CA ASN A 100 35.04 7.47 14.70
C ASN A 100 35.81 6.14 14.78
N ASP A 101 35.55 5.31 15.80
CA ASP A 101 36.09 3.96 15.89
C ASP A 101 35.35 3.03 14.92
N GLU A 102 35.89 2.91 13.70
CA GLU A 102 35.30 2.13 12.61
C GLU A 102 35.06 0.66 13.00
N ALA A 103 36.06 0.00 13.59
CA ALA A 103 35.94 -1.40 13.95
C ALA A 103 34.84 -1.64 15.00
N LYS A 104 34.62 -0.68 15.90
CA LYS A 104 33.62 -0.76 16.96
C LYS A 104 32.20 -0.42 16.50
N TYR A 105 32.04 0.65 15.73
CA TYR A 105 30.72 1.19 15.38
C TYR A 105 30.25 0.78 13.98
N TRP A 106 31.18 0.45 13.08
CA TRP A 106 30.93 0.15 11.68
C TRP A 106 31.68 -1.13 11.28
N PRO A 107 31.31 -2.31 11.80
CA PRO A 107 32.10 -3.54 11.67
C PRO A 107 32.26 -4.06 10.23
N ARG A 108 31.42 -3.59 9.30
CA ARG A 108 31.56 -3.86 7.85
C ARG A 108 32.46 -2.86 7.13
N GLY A 109 32.85 -1.78 7.81
CA GLY A 109 33.64 -0.67 7.33
C GLY A 109 32.83 0.51 6.79
N TYR A 110 33.50 1.64 6.62
CA TYR A 110 32.88 2.86 6.09
C TYR A 110 32.38 2.70 4.65
N GLY A 111 31.23 3.33 4.36
CA GLY A 111 30.62 3.37 3.04
C GLY A 111 30.02 2.05 2.56
N GLN A 112 30.08 0.99 3.38
CA GLN A 112 29.57 -0.35 3.08
C GLN A 112 28.09 -0.47 3.39
N LEU A 113 27.40 -1.32 2.61
CA LEU A 113 25.98 -1.59 2.78
C LEU A 113 25.71 -2.28 4.13
N SER A 114 24.67 -1.84 4.84
CA SER A 114 24.26 -2.46 6.09
C SER A 114 23.30 -3.63 5.83
N ASN A 115 23.03 -4.45 6.86
CA ASN A 115 22.01 -5.50 6.78
C ASN A 115 20.61 -4.89 6.53
N ILE A 116 20.35 -3.70 7.07
CA ILE A 116 19.12 -2.95 6.81
C ILE A 116 19.05 -2.58 5.32
N GLY A 117 20.17 -2.15 4.73
CA GLY A 117 20.25 -1.82 3.31
C GLY A 117 20.04 -3.03 2.39
N GLU A 118 20.56 -4.20 2.77
CA GLU A 118 20.30 -5.47 2.08
C GLU A 118 18.81 -5.83 2.12
N GLU A 119 18.19 -5.77 3.30
CA GLU A 119 16.77 -6.07 3.48
C GLU A 119 15.86 -5.10 2.69
N GLN A 120 16.20 -3.81 2.68
CA GLN A 120 15.50 -2.80 1.88
C GLN A 120 15.48 -3.16 0.40
N HIS A 121 16.63 -3.55 -0.16
CA HIS A 121 16.74 -3.91 -1.57
C HIS A 121 16.07 -5.24 -1.87
N PHE A 122 16.18 -6.23 -0.99
CA PHE A 122 15.44 -7.48 -1.11
C PHE A 122 13.93 -7.23 -1.20
N LYS A 123 13.37 -6.43 -0.28
CA LYS A 123 11.94 -6.07 -0.28
C LYS A 123 11.55 -5.29 -1.53
N GLN A 124 12.40 -4.38 -2.00
CA GLN A 124 12.14 -3.63 -3.23
C GLN A 124 12.13 -4.54 -4.45
N GLY A 125 13.07 -5.49 -4.55
CA GLY A 125 13.08 -6.51 -5.59
C GLY A 125 11.81 -7.36 -5.57
N SER A 126 11.38 -7.82 -4.40
CA SER A 126 10.13 -8.57 -4.25
C SER A 126 8.88 -7.76 -4.61
N PHE A 127 8.89 -6.45 -4.33
CA PHE A 127 7.84 -5.56 -4.80
C PHE A 127 7.80 -5.49 -6.33
N PHE A 128 8.96 -5.33 -6.99
CA PHE A 128 9.01 -5.30 -8.45
C PHE A 128 8.68 -6.63 -9.10
N ARG A 129 9.03 -7.76 -8.47
CA ARG A 129 8.60 -9.09 -8.91
C ARG A 129 7.07 -9.18 -8.99
N LYS A 130 6.37 -8.65 -7.98
CA LYS A 130 4.89 -8.61 -7.97
C LYS A 130 4.34 -7.62 -8.99
N ARG A 131 4.96 -6.42 -9.08
CA ARG A 131 4.49 -5.33 -9.96
C ARG A 131 4.64 -5.65 -11.44
N TYR A 132 5.73 -6.32 -11.82
CA TYR A 132 6.13 -6.54 -13.21
C TYR A 132 6.05 -8.01 -13.63
N ASN A 133 5.29 -8.85 -12.92
CA ASN A 133 5.12 -10.27 -13.25
C ASN A 133 4.62 -10.55 -14.68
N HIS A 134 3.94 -9.58 -15.30
CA HIS A 134 3.42 -9.66 -16.67
C HIS A 134 4.48 -9.43 -17.75
N ILE A 135 5.62 -8.80 -17.43
CA ILE A 135 6.77 -8.60 -18.34
C ILE A 135 8.04 -9.33 -17.88
N LEU A 136 8.08 -9.84 -16.65
CA LEU A 136 9.20 -10.59 -16.09
C LEU A 136 8.79 -12.06 -15.91
N PRO A 137 9.25 -12.97 -16.79
CA PRO A 137 9.00 -14.40 -16.65
C PRO A 137 9.45 -14.95 -15.29
N GLU A 138 8.92 -16.12 -14.88
CA GLU A 138 9.32 -16.73 -13.61
C GLU A 138 10.78 -17.18 -13.57
N THR A 139 11.27 -17.65 -14.70
CA THR A 139 12.68 -18.01 -14.86
C THR A 139 13.44 -16.85 -15.48
N TYR A 140 14.60 -16.54 -14.92
CA TYR A 140 15.48 -15.51 -15.45
C TYR A 140 15.98 -15.87 -16.86
N ASN A 141 15.97 -14.89 -17.74
CA ASN A 141 16.60 -14.95 -19.06
C ASN A 141 17.43 -13.67 -19.28
N VAL A 142 18.62 -13.82 -19.88
CA VAL A 142 19.53 -12.71 -20.20
C VAL A 142 18.93 -11.71 -21.19
N ASN A 143 17.96 -12.13 -22.01
CA ASN A 143 17.31 -11.28 -23.00
C ASN A 143 16.20 -10.40 -22.39
N ASP A 144 15.69 -10.74 -21.21
CA ASP A 144 14.55 -10.06 -20.58
C ASP A 144 14.97 -9.03 -19.52
N LEU A 145 16.17 -9.20 -18.94
CA LEU A 145 16.68 -8.37 -17.86
C LEU A 145 18.14 -7.96 -18.08
N TYR A 146 18.39 -6.66 -18.12
CA TYR A 146 19.72 -6.09 -18.07
C TYR A 146 19.92 -5.34 -16.76
N VAL A 147 20.96 -5.71 -16.00
CA VAL A 147 21.30 -5.05 -14.73
C VAL A 147 22.67 -4.40 -14.80
N ARG A 148 22.70 -3.11 -14.46
CA ARG A 148 23.92 -2.32 -14.39
C ARG A 148 24.04 -1.64 -13.04
N SER A 149 25.24 -1.60 -12.48
CA SER A 149 25.56 -0.90 -11.24
C SER A 149 26.85 -0.10 -11.39
N SER A 150 26.99 0.99 -10.63
CA SER A 150 28.29 1.66 -10.49
C SER A 150 29.28 0.73 -9.79
N ASN A 151 30.58 0.90 -10.09
CA ASN A 151 31.63 0.07 -9.49
C ASN A 151 31.97 0.53 -8.06
N ILE A 152 31.01 0.37 -7.15
CA ILE A 152 31.14 0.61 -5.72
C ILE A 152 30.48 -0.56 -4.99
N ASP A 153 31.11 -1.07 -3.94
CA ASP A 153 30.63 -2.25 -3.21
C ASP A 153 29.16 -2.13 -2.78
N ARG A 154 28.78 -0.99 -2.18
CA ARG A 154 27.40 -0.78 -1.72
C ARG A 154 26.36 -0.84 -2.84
N THR A 155 26.68 -0.40 -4.05
CA THR A 155 25.74 -0.43 -5.19
C THR A 155 25.70 -1.81 -5.83
N LEU A 156 26.83 -2.52 -5.88
CA LEU A 156 26.87 -3.92 -6.33
C LEU A 156 26.14 -4.85 -5.35
N ALA A 157 26.36 -4.68 -4.05
CA ALA A 157 25.67 -5.43 -3.00
C ALA A 157 24.16 -5.13 -3.00
N SER A 158 23.77 -3.87 -3.15
CA SER A 158 22.35 -3.48 -3.27
C SER A 158 21.70 -4.17 -4.47
N ALA A 159 22.34 -4.14 -5.64
CA ALA A 159 21.84 -4.81 -6.83
C ALA A 159 21.71 -6.33 -6.63
N ARG A 160 22.68 -6.98 -5.95
CA ARG A 160 22.56 -8.41 -5.60
C ARG A 160 21.38 -8.70 -4.69
N ALA A 161 21.22 -7.93 -3.61
CA ALA A 161 20.10 -8.11 -2.69
C ALA A 161 18.75 -7.88 -3.39
N HIS A 162 18.69 -6.88 -4.27
CA HIS A 162 17.53 -6.61 -5.11
C HIS A 162 17.18 -7.78 -6.01
N LEU A 163 18.18 -8.34 -6.70
CA LEU A 163 18.00 -9.49 -7.59
C LEU A 163 17.55 -10.74 -6.85
N ALA A 164 18.01 -10.96 -5.62
CA ALA A 164 17.54 -12.06 -4.77
C ALA A 164 16.05 -11.94 -4.42
N GLY A 165 15.53 -10.71 -4.28
CA GLY A 165 14.09 -10.47 -4.11
C GLY A 165 13.31 -10.50 -5.42
N LEU A 166 13.94 -10.11 -6.54
CA LEU A 166 13.33 -10.04 -7.87
C LEU A 166 13.14 -11.42 -8.51
N TYR A 167 14.16 -12.28 -8.42
CA TYR A 167 14.15 -13.65 -8.93
C TYR A 167 14.49 -14.61 -7.78
N PRO A 168 13.53 -14.91 -6.90
CA PRO A 168 13.72 -15.93 -5.89
C PRO A 168 13.96 -17.28 -6.59
N PRO A 169 14.89 -18.11 -6.11
CA PRO A 169 15.17 -19.37 -6.77
C PRO A 169 13.99 -20.33 -6.66
N THR A 170 13.68 -21.01 -7.76
CA THR A 170 12.69 -22.08 -7.84
C THR A 170 13.41 -23.41 -7.99
N GLU A 171 12.77 -24.53 -7.62
CA GLU A 171 13.40 -25.87 -7.70
C GLU A 171 13.98 -26.18 -9.09
N GLN A 172 13.38 -25.64 -10.15
CA GLN A 172 13.80 -25.80 -11.55
C GLN A 172 15.08 -25.03 -11.90
N ASN A 173 15.40 -23.98 -11.14
CA ASN A 173 16.51 -23.05 -11.40
C ASN A 173 17.65 -23.15 -10.37
N LEU A 174 17.58 -24.14 -9.48
CA LEU A 174 18.65 -24.40 -8.51
C LEU A 174 19.84 -25.07 -9.20
N ALA A 175 20.97 -24.37 -9.26
CA ALA A 175 22.23 -24.97 -9.68
C ALA A 175 22.71 -26.05 -8.70
N GLN A 176 22.34 -25.92 -7.42
CA GLN A 176 22.61 -26.91 -6.38
C GLN A 176 21.36 -27.08 -5.50
N PRO A 177 20.85 -28.31 -5.28
CA PRO A 177 19.59 -28.55 -4.58
C PRO A 177 19.48 -27.95 -3.16
N ASN A 178 20.61 -27.83 -2.47
CA ASN A 178 20.66 -27.36 -1.08
C ASN A 178 21.05 -25.88 -0.95
N ILE A 179 21.26 -25.18 -2.06
CA ILE A 179 21.61 -23.76 -2.05
C ILE A 179 20.50 -23.01 -2.76
N ASN A 180 19.64 -22.37 -1.96
CA ASN A 180 18.58 -21.50 -2.46
C ASN A 180 19.17 -20.15 -2.91
N PHE A 181 19.97 -20.18 -3.97
CA PHE A 181 20.63 -19.02 -4.56
C PHE A 181 20.69 -19.15 -6.07
N GLN A 182 20.39 -18.04 -6.75
CA GLN A 182 20.52 -17.92 -8.19
C GLN A 182 21.51 -16.80 -8.52
N VAL A 183 22.41 -17.07 -9.47
CA VAL A 183 23.36 -16.07 -9.95
C VAL A 183 22.73 -15.30 -11.11
N ILE A 184 22.61 -13.99 -10.96
CA ILE A 184 22.23 -13.08 -12.03
C ILE A 184 23.39 -12.08 -12.23
N PRO A 185 23.89 -11.91 -13.47
CA PRO A 185 25.02 -11.02 -13.74
C PRO A 185 24.66 -9.55 -13.49
N ILE A 186 25.61 -8.81 -12.92
CA ILE A 186 25.52 -7.35 -12.73
C ILE A 186 26.67 -6.73 -13.50
N HIS A 187 26.34 -5.94 -14.52
CA HIS A 187 27.34 -5.25 -15.32
C HIS A 187 27.83 -3.99 -14.60
N THR A 188 29.12 -3.71 -14.72
CA THR A 188 29.72 -2.50 -14.15
C THR A 188 30.84 -1.97 -15.03
N THR A 189 31.26 -0.74 -14.75
CA THR A 189 32.37 -0.07 -15.43
C THR A 189 33.21 0.64 -14.39
N ALA A 190 34.53 0.68 -14.58
CA ALA A 190 35.43 1.39 -13.68
C ALA A 190 34.96 2.85 -13.47
N LEU A 191 35.03 3.34 -12.23
CA LEU A 191 34.43 4.62 -11.82
C LEU A 191 34.88 5.82 -12.65
N LEU A 192 36.14 5.84 -13.09
CA LEU A 192 36.72 6.90 -13.92
C LEU A 192 36.22 6.86 -15.37
N ASN A 193 35.78 5.69 -15.84
CA ASN A 193 35.33 5.47 -17.21
C ASN A 193 33.80 5.36 -17.32
N ASP A 194 33.09 5.52 -16.19
CA ASP A 194 31.63 5.42 -16.14
C ASP A 194 30.97 6.70 -16.67
N LYS A 195 30.60 6.70 -17.95
CA LYS A 195 29.90 7.80 -18.64
C LYS A 195 28.39 7.85 -18.37
N VAL A 196 27.83 6.85 -17.69
CA VAL A 196 26.39 6.75 -17.39
C VAL A 196 26.13 7.04 -15.90
N LYS A 197 27.12 7.62 -15.24
CA LYS A 197 27.09 7.94 -13.82
C LYS A 197 26.30 9.21 -13.55
N TYR A 198 25.14 9.07 -12.94
CA TYR A 198 24.40 10.18 -12.36
C TYR A 198 25.02 10.51 -10.99
N LEU A 199 25.81 11.59 -10.95
CA LEU A 199 26.41 12.32 -9.81
C LEU A 199 26.57 11.59 -8.45
N HIS A 200 27.81 11.52 -7.95
CA HIS A 200 28.10 11.13 -6.57
C HIS A 200 27.67 12.23 -5.59
N THR A 201 26.87 11.87 -4.57
CA THR A 201 26.72 12.61 -3.31
C THR A 201 27.32 11.81 -2.17
#